data_AF-A0A5E6PKY6-F1
#
_entry.id   AF-A0A5E6PKY6-F1
#
_cell.length_a   1.000
_cell.length_b   1.000
_cell.length_c   1.000
_cell.angle_alpha   90.00
_cell.angle_beta   90.00
_cell.angle_gamma   90.00
#
_symmetry.space_group_name_H-M   'P 1'
#
loop_
_entity.id
_entity.type
_entity.pdbx_description
1 polymer ?
#
loop_
_entity_poly.entity_id
_entity_poly.type
_entity_poly.pdbx_seq_one_letter_code
_entity_poly.pdbx_strand_id
1 'polypeptide(L)'
;MVLASEYIWWEKTVEYKFLLDLTRTEGLDFATPLSGIEEKAGDGIFAKDEKIVLVEFKRSSAELASEKKKFSSYSNALTQMEGKDAHHLLIYGSMSDTADSLALNAQTYFSGDVLADPLKLFDRGVSEEVFREYLKQFFKLKRLDDRSTDTSTSTSVKAVLGLSARGGESISLVEYLRISLPEIYRDLKKAKTLEFKI
;
A
#
# COMPACT_ATOMS: atom_id res chain seq x y z
N MET A 1 -12.99 -26.38 32.64
CA MET A 1 -13.13 -25.03 32.08
C MET A 1 -11.88 -24.76 31.25
N VAL A 2 -11.94 -25.05 29.94
CA VAL A 2 -10.82 -24.78 29.03
C VAL A 2 -10.87 -23.28 28.75
N LEU A 3 -9.79 -22.57 29.09
CA LEU A 3 -9.63 -21.17 28.76
C LEU A 3 -9.81 -21.01 27.25
N ALA A 4 -10.72 -20.13 26.82
CA ALA A 4 -10.80 -19.74 25.43
C ALA A 4 -9.40 -19.33 24.98
N SER A 5 -8.87 -19.97 23.94
CA SER A 5 -7.62 -19.54 23.35
C SER A 5 -7.82 -18.10 22.88
N GLU A 6 -7.14 -17.13 23.50
CA GLU A 6 -7.06 -15.79 22.92
C GLU A 6 -6.34 -15.95 21.57
N TYR A 7 -7.11 -15.89 20.48
CA TYR A 7 -6.53 -15.86 19.15
C TYR A 7 -5.78 -14.54 19.00
N ILE A 8 -4.47 -14.64 18.78
CA ILE A 8 -3.59 -13.50 18.56
C ILE A 8 -3.09 -13.58 17.11
N TRP A 9 -3.31 -12.51 16.35
CA TRP A 9 -2.69 -12.28 15.04
C TRP A 9 -1.95 -10.95 15.04
N TRP A 10 -1.01 -10.83 14.11
CA TRP A 10 -0.21 -9.62 13.89
C TRP A 10 -0.65 -8.91 12.61
N GLU A 11 -0.20 -7.68 12.40
CA GLU A 11 -0.45 -6.93 11.16
C GLU A 11 0.01 -7.73 9.91
N LYS A 12 1.20 -8.35 9.97
CA LYS A 12 1.68 -9.23 8.90
C LYS A 12 0.81 -10.46 8.67
N THR A 13 0.08 -10.94 9.68
CA THR A 13 -0.88 -12.03 9.50
C THR A 13 -2.09 -11.57 8.69
N VAL A 14 -2.55 -10.33 8.91
CA VAL A 14 -3.63 -9.70 8.13
C VAL A 14 -3.19 -9.53 6.67
N GLU A 15 -1.98 -9.00 6.44
CA GLU A 15 -1.40 -8.83 5.10
C GLU A 15 -1.30 -10.16 4.35
N TYR A 16 -0.72 -11.21 4.95
CA TYR A 16 -0.59 -12.50 4.28
C TYR A 16 -1.93 -13.16 3.99
N LYS A 17 -2.89 -13.07 4.93
CA LYS A 17 -4.25 -13.55 4.66
C LYS A 17 -4.86 -12.81 3.48
N PHE A 18 -4.76 -11.48 3.47
CA PHE A 18 -5.26 -10.65 2.38
C PHE A 18 -4.65 -11.04 1.02
N LEU A 19 -3.33 -11.19 0.94
CA LEU A 19 -2.65 -11.59 -0.30
C LEU A 19 -3.11 -12.97 -0.79
N LEU A 20 -3.22 -13.95 0.11
CA LEU A 20 -3.66 -15.31 -0.22
C LEU A 20 -5.11 -15.33 -0.71
N ASP A 21 -5.99 -14.62 -0.01
CA ASP A 21 -7.41 -14.58 -0.35
C ASP A 21 -7.62 -13.83 -1.68
N LEU A 22 -6.99 -12.66 -1.85
CA LEU A 22 -7.07 -11.85 -3.07
C LEU A 22 -6.57 -12.59 -4.30
N THR A 23 -5.44 -13.30 -4.18
CA THR A 23 -4.88 -14.09 -5.29
C THR A 23 -5.81 -15.24 -5.69
N ARG A 24 -6.56 -15.81 -4.74
CA ARG A 24 -7.50 -16.91 -5.00
C ARG A 24 -8.81 -16.45 -5.62
N THR A 25 -9.30 -15.26 -5.27
CA THR A 25 -10.63 -14.79 -5.67
C THR A 25 -10.61 -13.86 -6.89
N GLU A 26 -9.69 -12.90 -6.91
CA GLU A 26 -9.66 -11.85 -7.93
C GLU A 26 -8.55 -12.04 -8.96
N GLY A 27 -7.44 -12.71 -8.58
CA GLY A 27 -6.21 -12.63 -9.36
C GLY A 27 -5.55 -11.24 -9.22
N LEU A 28 -4.29 -11.14 -9.65
CA LEU A 28 -3.48 -9.94 -9.44
C LEU A 28 -2.52 -9.74 -10.61
N ASP A 29 -2.45 -8.53 -11.15
CA ASP A 29 -1.42 -8.20 -12.16
C ASP A 29 -0.14 -7.72 -11.48
N PHE A 30 -0.27 -7.00 -10.36
CA PHE A 30 0.84 -6.36 -9.67
C PHE A 30 0.55 -6.15 -8.18
N ALA A 31 1.49 -6.55 -7.33
CA ALA A 31 1.62 -6.09 -5.94
C ALA A 31 3.04 -5.60 -5.72
N THR A 32 3.21 -4.49 -5.01
CA THR A 32 4.53 -4.15 -4.49
C THR A 32 4.39 -3.76 -3.03
N PRO A 33 5.09 -4.45 -2.11
CA PRO A 33 5.27 -3.91 -0.78
C PRO A 33 6.05 -2.61 -0.91
N LEU A 34 5.66 -1.59 -0.15
CA LEU A 34 6.43 -0.37 0.00
C LEU A 34 7.43 -0.57 1.15
N SER A 35 8.67 -0.13 0.96
CA SER A 35 9.73 -0.30 1.96
C SER A 35 10.61 0.94 2.06
N GLY A 36 11.11 1.26 3.25
CA GLY A 36 11.99 2.43 3.45
C GLY A 36 11.25 3.77 3.39
N ILE A 37 11.79 4.78 2.69
CA ILE A 37 11.15 6.12 2.62
C ILE A 37 9.75 6.05 1.99
N GLU A 38 9.54 5.05 1.14
CA GLU A 38 8.29 4.82 0.41
C GLU A 38 7.18 4.23 1.31
N GLU A 39 7.49 3.67 2.49
CA GLU A 39 6.50 3.31 3.54
C GLU A 39 5.65 4.51 3.98
N LYS A 40 6.11 5.74 3.68
CA LYS A 40 5.31 6.93 3.90
C LYS A 40 4.06 6.98 3.02
N ALA A 41 3.96 6.25 1.92
CA ALA A 41 2.73 6.21 1.11
C ALA A 41 1.71 5.25 1.73
N GLY A 42 2.12 4.04 2.09
CA GLY A 42 1.31 3.00 2.71
C GLY A 42 2.15 1.72 2.82
N ASP A 43 1.51 0.57 3.06
CA ASP A 43 2.22 -0.71 3.16
C ASP A 43 2.38 -1.40 1.80
N GLY A 44 1.45 -1.19 0.88
CA GLY A 44 1.52 -1.78 -0.46
C GLY A 44 0.68 -1.07 -1.52
N ILE A 45 1.13 -1.19 -2.77
CA ILE A 45 0.37 -0.79 -3.96
C ILE A 45 -0.05 -2.05 -4.71
N PHE A 46 -1.33 -2.10 -5.07
CA PHE A 46 -1.96 -3.21 -5.77
C PHE A 46 -2.57 -2.70 -7.07
N ALA A 47 -2.37 -3.42 -8.17
CA ALA A 47 -2.98 -3.06 -9.44
C ALA A 47 -3.54 -4.27 -10.19
N LYS A 48 -4.66 -4.03 -10.88
CA LYS A 48 -5.34 -4.96 -11.78
C LYS A 48 -6.13 -4.19 -12.83
N ASP A 49 -6.06 -4.58 -14.11
CA ASP A 49 -6.83 -3.98 -15.21
C ASP A 49 -6.73 -2.43 -15.26
N GLU A 50 -5.50 -1.88 -15.17
CA GLU A 50 -5.19 -0.43 -15.10
C GLU A 50 -5.74 0.33 -13.88
N LYS A 51 -6.33 -0.39 -12.91
CA LYS A 51 -6.80 0.18 -11.65
C LYS A 51 -5.78 -0.02 -10.56
N ILE A 52 -5.42 1.05 -9.87
CA ILE A 52 -4.42 1.09 -8.81
C ILE A 52 -5.09 1.41 -7.48
N VAL A 53 -4.68 0.70 -6.43
CA VAL A 53 -5.12 0.87 -5.04
C VAL A 53 -3.90 0.93 -4.13
N LEU A 54 -3.95 1.84 -3.15
CA LEU A 54 -2.99 1.93 -2.06
C LEU A 54 -3.60 1.31 -0.80
N VAL A 55 -2.83 0.49 -0.10
CA VAL A 55 -3.30 -0.24 1.08
C VAL A 55 -2.35 0.00 2.25
N GLU A 56 -2.93 0.25 3.41
CA GLU A 56 -2.27 0.20 4.72
C GLU A 56 -2.95 -0.90 5.55
N PHE A 57 -2.16 -1.84 6.04
CA PHE A 57 -2.61 -2.91 6.91
C PHE A 57 -2.57 -2.48 8.37
N LYS A 58 -3.53 -2.97 9.14
CA LYS A 58 -3.50 -2.91 10.60
C LYS A 58 -3.90 -4.25 11.19
N ARG A 59 -3.38 -4.56 12.36
CA ARG A 59 -3.82 -5.75 13.10
C ARG A 59 -5.32 -5.69 13.44
N SER A 60 -5.82 -4.51 13.82
CA SER A 60 -7.22 -4.33 14.25
C SER A 60 -7.72 -2.90 14.04
N SER A 61 -9.04 -2.71 14.13
CA SER A 61 -9.68 -1.38 14.03
C SER A 61 -9.20 -0.39 15.11
N ALA A 62 -8.77 -0.89 16.27
CA ALA A 62 -8.25 -0.07 17.36
C ALA A 62 -6.96 0.68 16.97
N GLU A 63 -6.22 0.16 15.98
CA GLU A 63 -4.94 0.72 15.56
C GLU A 63 -5.08 1.74 14.43
N LEU A 64 -6.26 1.90 13.82
CA LEU A 64 -6.51 2.89 12.77
C LEU A 64 -6.26 4.33 13.27
N ALA A 65 -6.47 4.59 14.56
CA ALA A 65 -6.20 5.90 15.15
C ALA A 65 -4.71 6.29 15.13
N SER A 66 -3.80 5.33 14.98
CA SER A 66 -2.36 5.60 14.86
C SER A 66 -2.00 6.31 13.55
N GLU A 67 -2.74 6.02 12.47
CA GLU A 67 -2.55 6.64 11.16
C GLU A 67 -2.76 8.15 11.18
N LYS A 68 -3.71 8.60 12.00
CA LYS A 68 -4.02 10.02 12.16
C LYS A 68 -2.83 10.81 12.71
N LYS A 69 -1.95 10.16 13.49
CA LYS A 69 -0.77 10.76 14.10
C LYS A 69 0.36 11.04 13.09
N LYS A 70 0.27 10.45 11.88
CA LYS A 70 1.25 10.66 10.78
C LYS A 70 1.11 12.04 10.11
N PHE A 71 0.11 12.84 10.48
CA PHE A 71 -0.17 14.17 9.90
C PHE A 71 0.09 15.29 10.89
N SER A 72 0.58 16.43 10.41
CA SER A 72 0.79 17.64 11.23
C SER A 72 -0.55 18.23 11.68
N SER A 73 -1.54 18.16 10.79
CA SER A 73 -2.94 18.43 11.07
C SER A 73 -3.81 17.44 10.31
N TYR A 74 -4.34 16.43 11.02
CA TYR A 74 -5.20 15.42 10.41
C TYR A 74 -6.52 16.02 9.90
N SER A 75 -7.09 17.02 10.58
CA SER A 75 -8.32 17.68 10.13
C SER A 75 -8.13 18.43 8.80
N ASN A 76 -6.97 19.09 8.63
CA ASN A 76 -6.61 19.71 7.36
C ASN A 76 -6.41 18.65 6.27
N ALA A 77 -5.73 17.55 6.59
CA ALA A 77 -5.53 16.45 5.64
C ALA A 77 -6.88 15.84 5.20
N LEU A 78 -7.78 15.58 6.15
CA LEU A 78 -9.13 15.10 5.88
C LEU A 78 -9.89 16.01 4.92
N THR A 79 -9.83 17.33 5.15
CA THR A 79 -10.51 18.33 4.30
C THR A 79 -9.90 18.36 2.88
N GLN A 80 -8.58 18.27 2.74
CA GLN A 80 -7.92 18.34 1.42
C GLN A 80 -8.08 17.07 0.60
N MET A 81 -8.22 15.92 1.28
CA MET A 81 -8.32 14.60 0.66
C MET A 81 -9.77 14.11 0.53
N GLU A 82 -10.75 14.91 0.98
CA GLU A 82 -12.17 14.60 0.89
C GLU A 82 -12.58 14.24 -0.55
N GLY A 83 -13.26 13.11 -0.69
CA GLY A 83 -13.73 12.58 -1.99
C GLY A 83 -12.62 12.03 -2.90
N LYS A 84 -11.36 12.00 -2.46
CA LYS A 84 -10.22 11.54 -3.27
C LYS A 84 -9.63 10.21 -2.81
N ASP A 85 -10.07 9.69 -1.68
CA ASP A 85 -9.43 8.55 -0.99
C ASP A 85 -10.07 7.19 -1.27
N ALA A 86 -11.00 7.10 -2.23
CA ALA A 86 -11.70 5.85 -2.53
C ALA A 86 -10.75 4.66 -2.78
N HIS A 87 -9.60 4.92 -3.41
CA HIS A 87 -8.57 3.95 -3.74
C HIS A 87 -7.45 3.83 -2.69
N HIS A 88 -7.61 4.45 -1.52
CA HIS A 88 -6.67 4.35 -0.40
C HIS A 88 -7.37 3.67 0.77
N LEU A 89 -7.00 2.42 1.05
CA LEU A 89 -7.72 1.54 1.96
C LEU A 89 -6.91 1.20 3.20
N LEU A 90 -7.61 1.14 4.33
CA LEU A 90 -7.16 0.53 5.57
C LEU A 90 -7.73 -0.88 5.64
N ILE A 91 -6.87 -1.90 5.64
CA ILE A 91 -7.27 -3.30 5.75
C ILE A 91 -6.89 -3.83 7.13
N TYR A 92 -7.84 -4.39 7.87
CA TYR A 92 -7.61 -4.82 9.24
C TYR A 92 -8.31 -6.10 9.64
N GLY A 93 -7.71 -6.77 10.62
CA GLY A 93 -8.23 -8.02 11.18
C GLY A 93 -9.36 -7.81 12.20
N SER A 94 -10.33 -8.71 12.19
CA SER A 94 -11.28 -8.91 13.29
C SER A 94 -11.46 -10.41 13.55
N MET A 95 -12.09 -10.76 14.67
CA MET A 95 -12.62 -12.10 14.81
C MET A 95 -13.80 -12.24 13.85
N SER A 96 -13.92 -13.39 13.18
CA SER A 96 -15.12 -13.72 12.41
C SER A 96 -16.28 -14.05 13.37
N ASP A 97 -17.47 -13.53 13.06
CA ASP A 97 -18.68 -13.83 13.82
C ASP A 97 -19.22 -15.24 13.55
N THR A 98 -18.77 -15.89 12.47
CA THR A 98 -19.30 -17.16 11.97
C THR A 98 -18.32 -18.32 12.08
N ALA A 99 -17.05 -18.04 12.36
CA ALA A 99 -16.00 -19.04 12.50
C ALA A 99 -14.94 -18.53 13.49
N ASP A 100 -14.31 -19.44 14.25
CA ASP A 100 -13.17 -19.11 15.11
C ASP A 100 -11.90 -18.85 14.28
N SER A 101 -11.90 -17.76 13.51
CA SER A 101 -10.85 -17.43 12.55
C SER A 101 -10.74 -15.93 12.31
N LEU A 102 -9.59 -15.53 11.78
CA LEU A 102 -9.33 -14.15 11.34
C LEU A 102 -10.24 -13.77 10.16
N ALA A 103 -11.06 -12.74 10.33
CA ALA A 103 -11.77 -12.05 9.26
C ALA A 103 -11.00 -10.79 8.81
N LEU A 104 -11.14 -10.43 7.53
CA LEU A 104 -10.62 -9.18 6.98
C LEU A 104 -11.73 -8.16 6.90
N ASN A 105 -11.38 -6.90 7.13
CA ASN A 105 -12.26 -5.75 6.97
C ASN A 105 -11.50 -4.68 6.20
N ALA A 106 -12.23 -3.80 5.52
CA ALA A 106 -11.64 -2.69 4.81
C ALA A 106 -12.50 -1.43 4.93
N GLN A 107 -11.83 -0.28 5.02
CA GLN A 107 -12.47 1.03 4.90
C GLN A 107 -11.55 2.00 4.16
N THR A 108 -12.09 3.09 3.62
CA THR A 108 -11.25 4.15 3.08
C THR A 108 -10.47 4.88 4.17
N TYR A 109 -9.30 5.40 3.83
CA TYR A 109 -8.33 5.92 4.79
C TYR A 109 -8.80 7.20 5.49
N PHE A 110 -9.37 8.15 4.75
CA PHE A 110 -9.81 9.45 5.27
C PHE A 110 -11.31 9.48 5.55
N SER A 111 -12.12 9.09 4.56
CA SER A 111 -13.59 9.14 4.64
C SER A 111 -14.15 8.08 5.60
N GLY A 112 -13.44 6.96 5.77
CA GLY A 112 -13.87 5.87 6.63
C GLY A 112 -15.03 5.06 6.05
N ASP A 113 -15.23 5.12 4.75
CA ASP A 113 -16.29 4.39 4.06
C ASP A 113 -15.95 2.90 4.07
N VAL A 114 -16.78 2.09 4.72
CA VAL A 114 -16.57 0.65 4.88
C VAL A 114 -16.84 -0.08 3.55
N LEU A 115 -15.97 -1.01 3.19
CA LEU A 115 -16.16 -1.91 2.06
C LEU A 115 -16.86 -3.19 2.55
N ALA A 116 -17.91 -3.59 1.84
CA ALA A 116 -18.63 -4.83 2.15
C ALA A 116 -17.76 -6.09 1.92
N ASP A 117 -16.89 -6.05 0.92
CA ASP A 117 -15.91 -7.10 0.64
C ASP A 117 -14.51 -6.48 0.47
N PRO A 118 -13.57 -6.73 1.41
CA PRO A 118 -12.20 -6.25 1.30
C PRO A 118 -11.45 -6.72 0.05
N LEU A 119 -11.86 -7.84 -0.55
CA LEU A 119 -11.22 -8.40 -1.74
C LEU A 119 -11.69 -7.71 -3.03
N LYS A 120 -12.81 -6.97 -2.99
CA LYS A 120 -13.30 -6.16 -4.13
C LYS A 120 -12.67 -4.76 -4.19
N LEU A 121 -11.43 -4.62 -3.74
CA LEU A 121 -10.73 -3.34 -3.70
C LEU A 121 -10.59 -2.69 -5.09
N PHE A 122 -10.45 -3.47 -6.15
CA PHE A 122 -10.28 -2.94 -7.51
C PHE A 122 -11.52 -2.23 -8.05
N ASP A 123 -12.71 -2.45 -7.46
CA ASP A 123 -13.90 -1.64 -7.79
C ASP A 123 -13.73 -0.18 -7.35
N ARG A 124 -12.80 0.09 -6.44
CA ARG A 124 -12.43 1.42 -5.97
C ARG A 124 -11.15 1.97 -6.60
N GLY A 125 -10.42 1.16 -7.38
CA GLY A 125 -9.14 1.56 -7.95
C GLY A 125 -9.27 2.66 -9.01
N VAL A 126 -8.18 3.40 -9.19
CA VAL A 126 -8.10 4.56 -10.11
C VAL A 126 -6.98 4.38 -11.13
N SER A 127 -7.00 5.18 -12.19
CA SER A 127 -5.91 5.19 -13.17
C SER A 127 -4.59 5.72 -12.57
N GLU A 128 -3.48 5.43 -13.23
CA GLU A 128 -2.14 5.89 -12.82
C GLU A 128 -2.05 7.42 -12.68
N GLU A 129 -2.69 8.17 -13.58
CA GLU A 129 -2.67 9.63 -13.54
C GLU A 129 -3.33 10.17 -12.26
N VAL A 130 -4.51 9.66 -11.93
CA VAL A 130 -5.26 10.03 -10.72
C VAL A 130 -4.47 9.61 -9.48
N PHE A 131 -3.93 8.39 -9.48
CA PHE A 131 -3.13 7.85 -8.40
C PHE A 131 -1.89 8.71 -8.08
N ARG A 132 -1.16 9.11 -9.13
CA ARG A 132 0.04 9.95 -8.99
C ARG A 132 -0.29 11.33 -8.43
N GLU A 133 -1.39 11.94 -8.84
CA GLU A 133 -1.81 13.24 -8.33
C GLU A 133 -2.25 13.14 -6.86
N TYR A 134 -2.99 12.07 -6.52
CA TYR A 134 -3.34 11.75 -5.15
C TYR A 134 -2.11 11.64 -4.24
N LEU A 135 -1.10 10.85 -4.64
CA LEU A 135 0.12 10.66 -3.84
C LEU A 135 0.88 11.96 -3.59
N LYS A 136 0.97 12.85 -4.59
CA LYS A 136 1.62 14.16 -4.43
C LYS A 136 0.94 15.01 -3.36
N GLN A 137 -0.40 15.01 -3.32
CA GLN A 137 -1.16 15.74 -2.31
C GLN A 137 -1.01 15.08 -0.94
N PHE A 138 -1.13 13.75 -0.88
CA PHE A 138 -0.99 12.96 0.34
C PHE A 138 0.36 13.18 1.05
N PHE A 139 1.47 13.16 0.32
CA PHE A 139 2.81 13.36 0.91
C PHE A 139 3.02 14.77 1.48
N LYS A 140 2.45 15.81 0.87
CA LYS A 140 2.55 17.19 1.37
C LYS A 140 1.88 17.37 2.74
N LEU A 141 0.93 16.50 3.06
CA LEU A 141 0.12 16.58 4.29
C LEU A 141 0.73 15.79 5.45
N LYS A 142 1.59 14.79 5.16
CA LYS A 142 2.28 14.01 6.19
C LYS A 142 3.33 14.85 6.90
N ARG A 143 3.57 14.55 8.18
CA ARG A 143 4.63 15.21 8.96
C ARG A 143 5.97 14.98 8.27
N LEU A 144 6.76 16.04 8.15
CA LEU A 144 8.17 15.93 7.87
C LEU A 144 8.82 15.41 9.16
N ASP A 145 9.11 14.12 9.23
CA ASP A 145 9.98 13.61 10.29
C ASP A 145 11.41 14.14 10.05
N ASP A 146 12.11 14.51 11.14
CA ASP A 146 13.50 14.98 11.20
C ASP A 146 14.55 13.98 10.66
N ARG A 147 14.13 12.91 9.98
CA ARG A 147 14.99 12.08 9.13
C ARG A 147 15.15 12.66 7.71
N SER A 148 14.73 13.91 7.50
CA SER A 148 14.73 14.61 6.20
C SER A 148 15.93 15.53 6.00
N THR A 149 16.99 15.38 6.79
CA THR A 149 18.32 15.93 6.51
C THR A 149 19.27 14.87 5.97
N ASP A 150 18.78 13.99 5.10
CA ASP A 150 19.67 13.28 4.20
C ASP A 150 19.24 13.55 2.76
N THR A 151 20.06 14.37 2.11
CA THR A 151 20.07 14.61 0.67
C THR A 151 20.63 13.37 -0.04
N SER A 152 20.03 12.21 0.21
CA SER A 152 20.39 10.96 -0.45
C SER A 152 19.28 10.57 -1.41
N THR A 153 19.67 10.45 -2.68
CA THR A 153 18.92 9.87 -3.80
C THR A 153 18.52 8.43 -3.48
N SER A 154 17.51 8.26 -2.62
CA SER A 154 16.96 6.98 -2.23
C SER A 154 15.97 6.49 -3.30
N THR A 155 16.49 6.09 -4.46
CA THR A 155 15.85 4.98 -5.19
C THR A 155 15.88 3.76 -4.29
N SER A 156 14.74 3.27 -3.78
CA SER A 156 14.47 1.83 -3.85
C SER A 156 13.12 1.43 -3.23
N VAL A 157 12.10 1.27 -4.08
CA VAL A 157 11.40 -0.02 -4.12
C VAL A 157 12.43 -1.09 -4.49
N LYS A 158 12.99 -1.81 -3.51
CA LYS A 158 14.02 -2.83 -3.81
C LYS A 158 13.45 -4.06 -4.51
N ALA A 159 12.13 -4.28 -4.42
CA ALA A 159 11.46 -5.44 -5.00
C ALA A 159 9.98 -5.12 -5.32
N VAL A 160 9.58 -5.42 -6.55
CA VAL A 160 8.22 -5.62 -7.05
C VAL A 160 7.88 -7.11 -6.87
N LEU A 161 6.64 -7.42 -6.47
CA LEU A 161 6.17 -8.79 -6.25
C LEU A 161 5.06 -9.16 -7.26
N GLY A 162 5.39 -9.97 -8.26
CA GLY A 162 4.38 -10.58 -9.12
C GLY A 162 3.74 -11.77 -8.41
N LEU A 163 2.46 -11.69 -8.04
CA LEU A 163 1.72 -12.80 -7.45
C LEU A 163 0.76 -13.40 -8.47
N SER A 164 0.78 -14.72 -8.62
CA SER A 164 -0.22 -15.45 -9.40
C SER A 164 -0.69 -16.69 -8.64
N ALA A 165 -1.77 -17.32 -9.12
CA ALA A 165 -2.23 -18.61 -8.59
C ALA A 165 -1.17 -19.73 -8.68
N ARG A 166 -0.07 -19.52 -9.41
CA ARG A 166 1.05 -20.47 -9.59
C ARG A 166 2.24 -20.21 -8.66
N GLY A 167 2.24 -19.11 -7.91
CA GLY A 167 3.33 -18.73 -7.00
C GLY A 167 3.58 -17.21 -6.97
N GLY A 168 4.54 -16.80 -6.15
CA GLY A 168 5.03 -15.43 -6.11
C GLY A 168 6.43 -15.32 -6.70
N GLU A 169 6.63 -14.37 -7.59
CA GLU A 169 7.92 -13.96 -8.13
C GLU A 169 8.26 -12.56 -7.61
N SER A 170 9.53 -12.32 -7.29
CA SER A 170 9.99 -10.97 -6.94
C SER A 170 11.05 -10.51 -7.93
N ILE A 171 10.98 -9.25 -8.32
CA ILE A 171 11.91 -8.60 -9.25
C ILE A 171 12.25 -7.23 -8.70
N SER A 172 13.50 -6.78 -8.75
CA SER A 172 13.78 -5.40 -8.28
C SER A 172 13.06 -4.36 -9.13
N LEU A 173 12.69 -3.18 -8.59
CA LEU A 173 12.09 -2.13 -9.41
C LEU A 173 13.00 -1.73 -10.57
N VAL A 174 14.32 -1.73 -10.35
CA VAL A 174 15.31 -1.49 -11.41
C VAL A 174 15.18 -2.51 -12.53
N GLU A 175 15.00 -3.78 -12.17
CA GLU A 175 14.88 -4.88 -13.11
C GLU A 175 13.51 -4.87 -13.81
N TYR A 176 12.44 -4.49 -13.10
CA TYR A 176 11.13 -4.23 -13.69
C TYR A 176 11.19 -3.08 -14.71
N LEU A 177 11.81 -1.94 -14.36
CA LEU A 177 11.99 -0.82 -15.28
C LEU A 177 12.81 -1.23 -16.51
N ARG A 178 13.84 -2.07 -16.33
CA ARG A 178 14.65 -2.61 -17.44
C ARG A 178 13.80 -3.44 -18.41
N ILE A 179 12.87 -4.25 -17.91
CA ILE A 179 12.08 -5.20 -18.71
C ILE A 179 10.84 -4.52 -19.29
N SER A 180 10.07 -3.84 -18.45
CA SER A 180 8.72 -3.33 -18.78
C SER A 180 8.73 -1.89 -19.30
N LEU A 181 9.72 -1.06 -18.91
CA LEU A 181 9.80 0.36 -19.26
C LEU A 181 11.23 0.76 -19.72
N PRO A 182 11.76 0.11 -20.77
CA PRO A 182 13.18 0.19 -21.14
C PRO A 182 13.65 1.61 -21.48
N GLU A 183 12.77 2.48 -21.98
CA GLU A 183 13.10 3.88 -22.28
C GLU A 183 13.37 4.70 -21.01
N ILE A 184 12.53 4.54 -19.97
CA ILE A 184 12.73 5.17 -18.66
C ILE A 184 14.01 4.66 -17.99
N TYR A 185 14.29 3.36 -18.11
CA TYR A 185 15.54 2.78 -17.62
C TYR A 185 16.78 3.37 -18.31
N ARG A 186 16.74 3.58 -19.63
CA ARG A 186 17.84 4.23 -20.37
C ARG A 186 18.08 5.66 -19.92
N ASP A 187 17.02 6.42 -19.67
CA ASP A 187 17.12 7.82 -19.24
C ASP A 187 17.65 7.95 -17.81
N LEU A 188 17.21 7.07 -16.90
CA LEU A 188 17.78 6.96 -15.55
C LEU A 188 19.27 6.60 -15.57
N LYS A 189 19.70 5.72 -16.50
CA LYS A 189 21.11 5.35 -16.67
C LYS A 189 21.94 6.52 -17.22
N LYS A 190 21.40 7.30 -18.16
CA LYS A 190 22.05 8.51 -18.70
C LYS A 190 22.21 9.57 -17.60
N ALA A 191 21.18 9.86 -16.82
CA ALA A 191 21.23 10.82 -15.72
C ALA A 191 22.32 10.48 -14.68
N LYS A 192 22.43 9.21 -14.28
CA LYS A 192 23.50 8.73 -13.40
C LYS A 192 24.91 8.85 -13.99
N THR A 193 25.07 8.79 -15.32
CA THR A 193 26.39 8.88 -15.97
C THR A 193 26.88 10.32 -16.07
N LEU A 194 25.97 11.31 -16.04
CA LEU A 194 26.33 12.74 -16.02
C LEU A 194 26.78 13.24 -14.65
N GLU A 195 26.31 12.64 -13.55
CA GLU A 195 26.72 13.01 -12.18
C GLU A 195 28.17 12.65 -11.83
N PHE A 196 28.84 11.76 -12.58
CA PHE A 196 30.24 11.37 -12.36
C PHE A 196 31.24 12.07 -13.29
N LYS A 197 30.81 13.11 -14.03
CA LYS A 197 31.65 13.87 -14.97
C LYS A 197 31.99 15.30 -14.54
N ILE A 198 31.84 15.62 -13.25
CA ILE A 198 32.26 16.91 -12.66
C ILE A 198 33.51 16.69 -11.82
#